data_AF-A0A6I9WSB3-F1
#
_entry.id   AF-A0A6I9WSB3-F1
#
_cell.length_a   1.000
_cell.length_b   1.000
_cell.length_c   1.000
_cell.angle_alpha   90.00
_cell.angle_beta   90.00
_cell.angle_gamma   90.00
#
_symmetry.space_group_name_H-M   'P 1'
#
loop_
_entity.id
_entity.type
_entity.pdbx_description
1 polymer ?
#
loop_
_entity_poly.entity_id
_entity_poly.type
_entity_poly.pdbx_seq_one_letter_code
_entity_poly.pdbx_strand_id
1 'polypeptide(L)'
;MHKRVIKHLDSFADSIFNSINAISEKCIEIFREIEEDREYTNNLIKTKTEISPVYRTRLPKLIRMNQALLKTLGASSPNIDFLCNIAWKYKLVGKLTGKDKGRLMFVLLPMNLKMQGYIAAITEEFKKHSFSTVTTELFCDGVRLE
;
A
#
# COMPACT_ATOMS: atom_id res chain seq x y z
N MET A 1 22.48 33.90 -0.35
CA MET A 1 21.94 32.85 -1.23
C MET A 1 21.51 31.58 -0.47
N HIS A 2 22.34 31.04 0.45
CA HIS A 2 22.02 29.82 1.24
C HIS A 2 20.68 29.81 2.00
N LYS A 3 20.32 30.89 2.73
CA LYS A 3 19.07 30.93 3.52
C LYS A 3 17.79 30.83 2.68
N ARG A 4 17.83 31.26 1.41
CA ARG A 4 16.67 31.23 0.50
C ARG A 4 16.43 29.82 -0.03
N VAL A 5 17.51 29.08 -0.32
CA VAL A 5 17.46 27.68 -0.76
C VAL A 5 16.92 26.75 0.35
N ILE A 6 17.34 26.97 1.60
CA ILE A 6 16.86 26.18 2.75
C ILE A 6 15.36 26.39 2.97
N LYS A 7 14.85 27.63 2.98
CA LYS A 7 13.41 27.91 3.09
C LYS A 7 12.57 27.28 1.97
N HIS A 8 13.09 27.24 0.75
CA HIS A 8 12.39 26.62 -0.38
C HIS A 8 12.33 25.09 -0.25
N LEU A 9 13.41 24.46 0.21
CA LEU A 9 13.45 23.02 0.48
C LEU A 9 12.47 22.63 1.60
N ASP A 10 12.39 23.43 2.66
CA ASP A 10 11.43 23.21 3.76
C ASP A 10 9.98 23.31 3.26
N SER A 11 9.65 24.34 2.48
CA SER A 11 8.29 24.51 1.92
C SER A 11 7.88 23.40 0.95
N PHE A 12 8.85 22.80 0.25
CA PHE A 12 8.62 21.68 -0.65
C PHE A 12 8.34 20.39 0.12
N ALA A 13 9.14 20.11 1.15
CA ALA A 13 8.93 18.97 2.03
C ALA A 13 7.56 19.06 2.72
N ASP A 14 7.18 20.23 3.22
CA ASP A 14 5.87 20.47 3.84
C ASP A 14 4.71 20.16 2.88
N SER A 15 4.83 20.58 1.61
CA SER A 15 3.81 20.27 0.59
C SER A 15 3.66 18.77 0.35
N ILE A 16 4.77 18.02 0.34
CA ILE A 16 4.72 16.56 0.21
C ILE A 16 4.11 15.93 1.46
N PHE A 17 4.47 16.37 2.66
CA PHE A 17 3.89 15.86 3.90
C PHE A 17 2.38 16.12 3.97
N ASN A 18 1.93 17.31 3.56
CA ASN A 18 0.50 17.62 3.43
C ASN A 18 -0.21 16.69 2.44
N SER A 19 0.44 16.35 1.33
CA SER A 19 -0.10 15.39 0.36
C SER A 19 -0.19 13.97 0.92
N ILE A 20 0.82 13.54 1.69
CA ILE A 20 0.80 12.25 2.41
C ILE A 20 -0.32 12.23 3.46
N ASN A 21 -0.52 13.35 4.18
CA ASN A 21 -1.62 13.50 5.13
C ASN A 21 -2.99 13.36 4.43
N ALA A 22 -3.20 14.08 3.33
CA ALA A 22 -4.44 13.98 2.54
C ALA A 22 -4.69 12.56 2.01
N ILE A 23 -3.64 11.85 1.58
CA ILE A 23 -3.74 10.43 1.20
C ILE A 23 -4.20 9.58 2.39
N SER A 24 -3.68 9.84 3.58
CA SER A 24 -4.03 9.11 4.80
C SER A 24 -5.50 9.30 5.17
N GLU A 25 -6.00 10.54 5.09
CA GLU A 25 -7.41 10.87 5.27
C GLU A 25 -8.30 10.13 4.24
N LYS A 26 -7.90 10.11 2.97
CA LYS A 26 -8.62 9.37 1.93
C LYS A 26 -8.59 7.85 2.12
N CYS A 27 -7.53 7.29 2.69
CA CYS A 27 -7.52 5.88 3.07
C CYS A 27 -8.52 5.59 4.18
N ILE A 28 -8.66 6.46 5.18
CA ILE A 28 -9.64 6.31 6.27
C ILE A 28 -11.07 6.30 5.72
N GLU A 29 -11.39 7.25 4.82
CA GLU A 29 -12.69 7.27 4.13
C GLU A 29 -12.97 5.94 3.42
N ILE A 30 -12.01 5.44 2.65
CA ILE A 30 -12.14 4.17 1.93
C ILE A 30 -12.34 2.98 2.88
N PHE A 31 -11.63 2.93 4.00
CA PHE A 31 -11.79 1.84 4.95
C PHE A 31 -13.17 1.84 5.62
N ARG A 32 -13.71 3.03 5.94
CA ARG A 32 -15.09 3.16 6.44
C ARG A 32 -16.12 2.72 5.41
N GLU A 33 -15.97 3.15 4.16
CA GLU A 33 -16.85 2.70 3.06
C GLU A 33 -16.84 1.16 2.92
N ILE A 34 -15.66 0.54 3.04
CA ILE A 34 -15.53 -0.94 2.99
C ILE A 34 -16.21 -1.62 4.18
N GLU A 35 -16.13 -1.02 5.37
CA GLU A 35 -16.75 -1.54 6.59
C GLU A 35 -18.29 -1.46 6.51
N GLU A 36 -18.81 -0.31 6.09
CA GLU A 36 -20.25 -0.08 5.84
C GLU A 36 -20.80 -1.06 4.79
N ASP A 37 -20.07 -1.25 3.67
CA ASP A 37 -20.42 -2.22 2.62
C ASP A 37 -20.46 -3.67 3.19
N ARG A 38 -19.53 -4.01 4.09
CA ARG A 38 -19.47 -5.35 4.73
C ARG A 38 -20.62 -5.58 5.71
N GLU A 39 -20.95 -4.59 6.54
CA GLU A 39 -22.06 -4.69 7.50
C GLU A 39 -23.39 -4.85 6.76
N TYR A 40 -23.60 -4.06 5.69
CA TYR A 40 -24.79 -4.16 4.85
C TYR A 40 -24.89 -5.52 4.13
N THR A 41 -23.77 -6.04 3.59
CA THR A 41 -23.76 -7.34 2.87
C THR A 41 -23.90 -8.55 3.79
N ASN A 42 -23.35 -8.50 5.02
CA ASN A 42 -23.56 -9.53 6.03
C ASN A 42 -25.03 -9.67 6.45
N ASN A 43 -25.78 -8.56 6.45
CA ASN A 43 -27.21 -8.52 6.78
C ASN A 43 -28.13 -9.04 5.65
N LEU A 44 -27.64 -9.19 4.41
CA LEU A 44 -28.47 -9.49 3.21
C LEU A 44 -28.24 -10.86 2.54
N ILE A 45 -27.52 -11.80 3.18
CA ILE A 45 -27.26 -13.18 2.69
C ILE A 45 -26.18 -13.27 1.57
N LYS A 46 -24.98 -13.71 1.98
CA LYS A 46 -24.04 -14.71 1.39
C LYS A 46 -23.76 -14.81 -0.13
N THR A 47 -24.25 -13.93 -1.00
CA THR A 47 -24.17 -14.15 -2.47
C THR A 47 -23.42 -13.10 -3.27
N LYS A 48 -22.89 -12.03 -2.67
CA LYS A 48 -22.09 -11.04 -3.40
C LYS A 48 -20.59 -11.19 -3.15
N THR A 49 -19.96 -12.05 -3.95
CA THR A 49 -18.51 -12.09 -4.25
C THR A 49 -17.98 -10.83 -4.96
N GLU A 50 -18.73 -9.73 -4.94
CA GLU A 50 -18.36 -8.47 -5.59
C GLU A 50 -17.83 -7.51 -4.55
N ILE A 51 -16.52 -7.63 -4.29
CA ILE A 51 -15.74 -6.65 -3.53
C ILE A 51 -16.03 -5.25 -4.10
N SER A 52 -16.34 -4.31 -3.21
CA SER A 52 -16.57 -2.91 -3.53
C SER A 52 -15.55 -2.40 -4.57
N PRO A 53 -16.01 -1.78 -5.69
CA PRO A 53 -15.13 -1.18 -6.70
C PRO A 53 -14.10 -0.22 -6.12
N VAL A 54 -14.42 0.34 -4.94
CA VAL A 54 -13.57 1.19 -4.12
C VAL A 54 -12.24 0.51 -3.79
N TYR A 55 -12.26 -0.72 -3.26
CA TYR A 55 -11.04 -1.48 -2.93
C TYR A 55 -10.22 -1.83 -4.17
N ARG A 56 -10.88 -2.11 -5.30
CA ARG A 56 -10.19 -2.47 -6.55
C ARG A 56 -9.50 -1.30 -7.23
N THR A 57 -9.95 -0.07 -7.00
CA THR A 57 -9.53 1.08 -7.83
C THR A 57 -8.96 2.24 -7.05
N ARG A 58 -9.51 2.59 -5.88
CA ARG A 58 -9.09 3.78 -5.12
C ARG A 58 -7.89 3.47 -4.23
N LEU A 59 -7.96 2.41 -3.43
CA LEU A 59 -6.86 2.06 -2.51
C LEU A 59 -5.54 1.79 -3.25
N PRO A 60 -5.49 1.05 -4.37
CA PRO A 60 -4.25 0.86 -5.10
C PRO A 60 -3.63 2.16 -5.64
N LYS A 61 -4.46 3.12 -6.05
CA LYS A 61 -4.00 4.44 -6.51
C LYS A 61 -3.35 5.22 -5.38
N LEU A 62 -3.98 5.23 -4.19
CA LEU A 62 -3.45 5.91 -3.01
C LEU A 62 -2.11 5.30 -2.55
N ILE A 63 -1.98 3.97 -2.55
CA ILE A 63 -0.72 3.29 -2.22
C ILE A 63 0.39 3.72 -3.18
N ARG A 64 0.11 3.70 -4.49
CA ARG A 64 1.07 4.09 -5.53
C ARG A 64 1.46 5.57 -5.42
N MET A 65 0.49 6.46 -5.18
CA MET A 65 0.75 7.88 -4.95
C MET A 65 1.65 8.09 -3.73
N ASN A 66 1.36 7.40 -2.63
CA ASN A 66 2.16 7.52 -1.42
C ASN A 66 3.60 7.02 -1.64
N GLN A 67 3.78 5.90 -2.36
CA GLN A 67 5.12 5.44 -2.73
C GLN A 67 5.88 6.45 -3.59
N ALA A 68 5.20 7.10 -4.54
CA ALA A 68 5.82 8.13 -5.36
C ALA A 68 6.25 9.35 -4.53
N LEU A 69 5.42 9.80 -3.59
CA LEU A 69 5.76 10.90 -2.67
C LEU A 69 6.94 10.55 -1.75
N LEU A 70 6.95 9.33 -1.20
CA LEU A 70 8.07 8.83 -0.39
C LEU A 70 9.37 8.77 -1.20
N LYS A 71 9.30 8.37 -2.47
CA LYS A 71 10.44 8.42 -3.38
C LYS A 71 10.92 9.85 -3.61
N THR A 72 10.01 10.80 -3.82
CA THR A 72 10.34 12.23 -3.98
C THR A 72 11.02 12.82 -2.74
N LEU A 73 10.66 12.35 -1.55
CA LEU A 73 11.33 12.71 -0.29
C LEU A 73 12.70 12.04 -0.09
N GLY A 74 13.15 11.19 -1.02
CA GLY A 74 14.39 10.44 -0.88
C GLY A 74 14.31 9.30 0.14
N ALA A 75 13.10 8.88 0.55
CA ALA A 75 12.91 7.79 1.52
C ALA A 75 12.90 6.39 0.87
N SER A 76 12.79 6.31 -0.45
CA SER A 76 12.85 5.03 -1.19
C SER A 76 14.30 4.58 -1.42
N SER A 77 14.48 3.28 -1.71
CA SER A 77 15.77 2.70 -2.10
C SER A 77 15.66 2.03 -3.48
N PRO A 78 16.77 1.81 -4.20
CA PRO A 78 16.74 1.08 -5.48
C PRO A 78 16.08 -0.29 -5.38
N ASN A 79 16.25 -1.00 -4.25
CA ASN A 79 15.61 -2.29 -4.01
C ASN A 79 14.10 -2.16 -3.87
N ILE A 80 13.60 -1.14 -3.14
CA ILE A 80 12.16 -0.89 -3.02
C ILE A 80 11.56 -0.51 -4.37
N ASP A 81 12.23 0.34 -5.15
CA ASP A 81 11.77 0.74 -6.47
C ASP A 81 11.71 -0.47 -7.43
N PHE A 82 12.72 -1.34 -7.37
CA PHE A 82 12.77 -2.59 -8.12
C PHE A 82 11.62 -3.53 -7.75
N LEU A 83 11.39 -3.75 -6.46
CA LEU A 83 10.29 -4.60 -5.98
C LEU A 83 8.91 -4.02 -6.33
N CYS A 84 8.73 -2.69 -6.27
CA CYS A 84 7.52 -2.02 -6.73
C CYS A 84 7.27 -2.25 -8.23
N ASN A 85 8.33 -2.25 -9.05
CA ASN A 85 8.23 -2.53 -10.48
C ASN A 85 7.85 -4.00 -10.75
N ILE A 86 8.43 -4.95 -10.01
CA ILE A 86 8.00 -6.36 -10.08
C ILE A 86 6.52 -6.47 -9.69
N ALA A 87 6.08 -5.87 -8.58
CA ALA A 87 4.67 -5.90 -8.20
C ALA A 87 3.75 -5.36 -9.30
N TRP A 88 4.16 -4.27 -9.96
CA TRP A 88 3.41 -3.66 -11.05
C TRP A 88 3.26 -4.56 -12.29
N LYS A 89 4.29 -5.36 -12.60
CA LYS A 89 4.23 -6.39 -13.67
C LYS A 89 3.07 -7.37 -13.43
N TYR A 90 2.80 -7.69 -12.17
CA TYR A 90 1.68 -8.55 -11.74
C TYR A 90 0.37 -7.80 -11.47
N LYS A 91 0.26 -6.52 -11.85
CA LYS A 91 -0.90 -5.64 -11.57
C LYS A 91 -1.18 -5.46 -10.08
N LEU A 92 -0.15 -5.64 -9.26
CA LEU A 92 -0.19 -5.35 -7.84
C LEU A 92 0.49 -4.01 -7.57
N VAL A 93 0.18 -3.41 -6.43
CA VAL A 93 0.86 -2.20 -5.97
C VAL A 93 1.43 -2.44 -4.60
N GLY A 94 2.58 -1.84 -4.34
CA GLY A 94 3.22 -1.88 -3.05
C GLY A 94 3.82 -0.54 -2.68
N LYS A 95 4.18 -0.42 -1.40
CA LYS A 95 4.91 0.73 -0.88
C LYS A 95 5.82 0.32 0.26
N LEU A 96 6.87 1.12 0.44
CA LEU A 96 7.73 1.15 1.63
C LEU A 96 6.88 1.15 2.91
N THR A 97 7.31 0.39 3.91
CA THR A 97 6.78 0.42 5.27
C THR A 97 7.91 0.45 6.30
N GLY A 98 7.63 1.06 7.45
CA GLY A 98 8.58 1.20 8.55
C GLY A 98 9.65 2.28 8.33
N LYS A 99 10.40 2.55 9.40
CA LYS A 99 11.54 3.48 9.42
C LYS A 99 12.85 2.82 8.97
N ASP A 100 12.80 1.56 8.55
CA ASP A 100 13.98 0.70 8.32
C ASP A 100 14.73 1.00 7.03
N LYS A 101 14.93 2.28 6.70
CA LYS A 101 15.75 2.76 5.58
C LYS A 101 15.45 2.06 4.24
N GLY A 102 14.18 1.71 3.98
CA GLY A 102 13.80 1.03 2.74
C GLY A 102 14.17 -0.45 2.66
N ARG A 103 14.10 -1.18 3.78
CA ARG A 103 14.31 -2.63 3.82
C ARG A 103 13.02 -3.46 3.69
N LEU A 104 11.88 -2.89 4.03
CA LEU A 104 10.60 -3.57 3.97
C LEU A 104 9.60 -2.80 3.12
N MET A 105 8.81 -3.55 2.34
CA MET A 105 7.60 -3.04 1.70
C MET A 105 6.49 -4.05 1.87
N PHE A 106 5.26 -3.56 1.76
CA PHE A 106 4.10 -4.43 1.57
C PHE A 106 3.59 -4.32 0.15
N VAL A 107 2.97 -5.38 -0.33
CA VAL A 107 2.22 -5.43 -1.59
C VAL A 107 0.77 -5.67 -1.23
N LEU A 108 -0.14 -4.82 -1.72
CA LEU A 108 -1.57 -5.01 -1.53
C LEU A 108 -2.04 -6.20 -2.37
N LEU A 109 -2.59 -7.21 -1.71
CA LEU A 109 -3.17 -8.36 -2.36
C LEU A 109 -4.67 -8.14 -2.65
N PRO A 110 -5.15 -8.55 -3.82
CA PRO A 110 -6.56 -8.48 -4.16
C PRO A 110 -7.33 -9.55 -3.38
N MET A 111 -8.52 -9.21 -2.90
CA MET A 111 -9.38 -10.11 -2.12
C MET A 111 -9.99 -11.28 -2.92
N ASN A 112 -9.63 -11.45 -4.20
CA ASN A 112 -10.20 -12.48 -5.07
C ASN A 112 -9.32 -13.74 -5.11
N LEU A 113 -9.93 -14.88 -4.79
CA LEU A 113 -9.33 -16.23 -4.81
C LEU A 113 -8.71 -16.60 -6.16
N LYS A 114 -9.18 -16.03 -7.28
CA LYS A 114 -8.61 -16.27 -8.62
C LYS A 114 -7.16 -15.76 -8.78
N MET A 115 -6.63 -15.03 -7.80
CA MET A 115 -5.28 -14.47 -7.86
C MET A 115 -4.22 -15.25 -7.05
N GLN A 116 -4.55 -16.42 -6.49
CA GLN A 116 -3.56 -17.26 -5.81
C GLN A 116 -2.35 -17.63 -6.71
N GLY A 117 -2.58 -17.90 -8.00
CA GLY A 117 -1.49 -18.15 -8.95
C GLY A 117 -0.55 -16.94 -9.14
N TYR A 118 -1.08 -15.72 -9.07
CA TYR A 118 -0.29 -14.49 -9.15
C TYR A 118 0.55 -14.28 -7.89
N ILE A 119 0.01 -14.64 -6.71
CA ILE A 119 0.73 -14.57 -5.43
C ILE A 119 1.93 -15.53 -5.43
N ALA A 120 1.74 -16.77 -5.92
CA ALA A 120 2.84 -17.73 -6.05
C ALA A 120 3.92 -17.22 -7.02
N ALA A 121 3.50 -16.70 -8.18
CA ALA A 121 4.43 -16.21 -9.20
C ALA A 121 5.26 -15.01 -8.73
N ILE A 122 4.64 -14.01 -8.10
CA ILE A 122 5.38 -12.85 -7.57
C ILE A 122 6.30 -13.25 -6.41
N THR A 123 5.87 -14.19 -5.55
CA THR A 123 6.68 -14.72 -4.46
C THR A 123 7.93 -15.42 -5.00
N GLU A 124 7.79 -16.21 -6.06
CA GLU A 124 8.92 -16.85 -6.73
C GLU A 124 9.85 -15.82 -7.39
N GLU A 125 9.31 -14.78 -8.02
CA GLU A 125 10.12 -13.70 -8.63
C GLU A 125 10.90 -12.92 -7.56
N PHE A 126 10.28 -12.58 -6.43
CA PHE A 126 10.98 -11.96 -5.30
C PHE A 126 12.09 -12.87 -4.76
N LYS A 127 11.82 -14.17 -4.60
CA LYS A 127 12.82 -15.16 -4.15
C LYS A 127 13.99 -15.28 -5.13
N LYS A 128 13.75 -15.26 -6.45
CA LYS A 128 14.80 -15.27 -7.49
C LYS A 128 15.76 -14.09 -7.37
N HIS A 129 15.28 -12.97 -6.84
CA HIS A 129 16.08 -11.78 -6.56
C HIS A 129 16.56 -11.69 -5.10
N SER A 130 16.56 -12.81 -4.37
CA SER A 130 17.03 -12.91 -2.98
C SER A 130 16.23 -12.07 -1.96
N PHE A 131 14.95 -11.81 -2.25
CA PHE A 131 14.04 -11.16 -1.31
C PHE A 131 13.14 -12.18 -0.61
N SER A 132 13.05 -12.07 0.72
CA SER A 132 12.13 -12.87 1.54
C SER A 132 10.73 -12.27 1.54
N THR A 133 9.72 -13.13 1.50
CA THR A 133 8.31 -12.73 1.43
C THR A 133 7.48 -13.49 2.44
N VAL A 134 6.56 -12.79 3.11
CA VAL A 134 5.55 -13.40 3.97
C VAL A 134 4.20 -12.85 3.54
N THR A 135 3.24 -13.74 3.31
CA THR A 135 1.84 -13.35 3.17
C THR A 135 1.25 -13.19 4.57
N THR A 136 0.66 -12.03 4.82
CA THR A 136 0.05 -11.71 6.11
C THR A 136 -1.18 -10.85 5.89
N GLU A 137 -2.00 -10.75 6.94
CA GLU A 137 -3.18 -9.90 6.98
C GLU A 137 -2.85 -8.64 7.78
N LEU A 138 -3.38 -7.50 7.33
CA LEU A 138 -3.35 -6.27 8.09
C LEU A 138 -4.63 -6.21 8.93
N PHE A 139 -4.56 -5.55 10.09
CA PHE A 139 -5.65 -5.43 11.08
C PHE A 139 -5.93 -6.74 11.86
N CYS A 140 -5.01 -7.09 12.76
CA CYS A 140 -5.25 -8.15 13.75
C CYS A 140 -6.04 -7.62 14.96
N ASP A 141 -6.64 -8.51 15.74
CA ASP A 141 -7.48 -8.18 16.90
C ASP A 141 -6.70 -7.66 18.11
N GLY A 142 -5.42 -7.30 17.94
CA GLY A 142 -4.54 -6.91 19.03
C GLY A 142 -4.20 -8.07 19.95
N VAL A 143 -4.12 -7.80 21.25
CA VAL A 143 -3.76 -8.80 22.26
C VAL A 143 -4.95 -9.71 22.55
N ARG A 144 -4.78 -11.01 22.37
CA ARG A 144 -5.71 -12.05 22.82
C ARG A 144 -5.10 -12.78 24.01
N LEU A 145 -5.89 -13.00 25.07
CA LEU A 145 -5.52 -13.90 26.16
C LEU A 145 -5.98 -15.30 25.75
N GLU A 146 -5.04 -16.22 25.56
CA GLU A 146 -5.27 -17.64 25.30
C GLU A 146 -5.17 -18.47 26.58
#